data_AF-A0A939H929-F1
#
_entry.id   AF-A0A939H929-F1
#
_cell.length_a   1.000
_cell.length_b   1.000
_cell.length_c   1.000
_cell.angle_alpha   90.00
_cell.angle_beta   90.00
_cell.angle_gamma   90.00
#
_symmetry.space_group_name_H-M   'P 1'
#
loop_
_entity.id
_entity.type
_entity.pdbx_description
1 polymer ?
#
loop_
_entity_poly.entity_id
_entity_poly.type
_entity_poly.pdbx_seq_one_letter_code
_entity_poly.pdbx_strand_id
1 'polypeptide(L)'
;MRGEILGVERRRFWHDDEKLEIVTSVGIGGATVTQVAQRHEVTRQQIYAWRHDLKKKGLWSPDAGALFFPLDMPVTAVAPAAQALVAGTSASVTVELRLCGGRSLHFDSTMDPLALTAMIRAVDAA
;
A
#
# COMPACT_ATOMS: atom_id res chain seq x y z
N MET A 1 -24.90 -27.16 -31.17
CA MET A 1 -25.70 -26.73 -30.00
C MET A 1 -25.40 -25.26 -29.77
N ARG A 2 -26.32 -24.39 -30.19
CA ARG A 2 -26.23 -22.94 -30.00
C ARG A 2 -26.93 -22.64 -28.68
N GLY A 3 -26.19 -22.15 -27.68
CA GLY A 3 -26.77 -21.68 -26.44
C GLY A 3 -27.62 -20.44 -26.71
N GLU A 4 -28.93 -20.61 -26.60
CA GLU A 4 -29.90 -19.53 -26.65
C GLU A 4 -29.79 -18.73 -25.35
N ILE A 5 -29.47 -17.43 -25.46
CA ILE A 5 -29.54 -16.49 -24.34
C ILE A 5 -30.63 -15.49 -24.72
N LEU A 6 -31.88 -15.80 -24.36
CA LEU A 6 -33.04 -14.94 -24.60
C LEU A 6 -33.60 -14.41 -23.26
N GLY A 7 -33.56 -13.08 -23.10
CA GLY A 7 -34.35 -12.25 -22.16
C GLY A 7 -33.90 -12.32 -20.71
N VAL A 8 -33.56 -11.25 -19.99
CA VAL A 8 -34.19 -9.92 -19.84
C VAL A 8 -33.14 -8.97 -19.19
N GLU A 9 -33.12 -7.67 -19.51
CA GLU A 9 -32.26 -6.62 -18.88
C GLU A 9 -30.75 -6.60 -19.21
N ARG A 10 -30.43 -6.15 -20.43
CA ARG A 10 -29.12 -6.28 -21.11
C ARG A 10 -27.94 -5.43 -20.62
N ARG A 11 -27.97 -4.82 -19.43
CA ARG A 11 -26.79 -4.19 -18.81
C ARG A 11 -27.14 -3.81 -17.36
N ARG A 12 -26.96 -4.74 -16.43
CA ARG A 12 -26.87 -4.38 -15.01
C ARG A 12 -25.83 -3.26 -14.89
N PHE A 13 -26.29 -2.06 -14.59
CA PHE A 13 -25.41 -0.92 -14.37
C PHE A 13 -24.83 -1.09 -12.98
N TRP A 14 -23.51 -1.18 -12.91
CA TRP A 14 -22.81 -1.33 -11.65
C TRP A 14 -22.34 0.05 -11.22
N HIS A 15 -22.93 0.58 -10.16
CA HIS A 15 -22.42 1.78 -9.51
C HIS A 15 -21.06 1.48 -8.87
N ASP A 16 -20.24 2.51 -8.69
CA ASP A 16 -18.90 2.31 -8.14
C ASP A 16 -18.96 1.72 -6.73
N ASP A 17 -19.99 2.05 -5.94
CA ASP A 17 -20.23 1.48 -4.61
C ASP A 17 -20.51 -0.02 -4.67
N GLU A 18 -21.35 -0.48 -5.59
CA GLU A 18 -21.64 -1.91 -5.77
C GLU A 18 -20.40 -2.67 -6.27
N LYS A 19 -19.63 -2.06 -7.19
CA LYS A 19 -18.35 -2.65 -7.64
C LYS A 19 -17.39 -2.77 -6.47
N LEU A 20 -17.32 -1.74 -5.63
CA LEU A 20 -16.43 -1.70 -4.48
C LEU A 20 -16.82 -2.77 -3.46
N GLU A 21 -18.11 -2.91 -3.14
CA GLU A 21 -18.61 -3.96 -2.25
C GLU A 21 -18.18 -5.35 -2.73
N ILE A 22 -18.38 -5.64 -4.01
CA ILE A 22 -18.01 -6.93 -4.61
C ILE A 22 -16.49 -7.14 -4.60
N VAL A 23 -15.72 -6.14 -5.03
CA VAL A 23 -14.26 -6.23 -5.11
C VAL A 23 -13.65 -6.42 -3.71
N THR A 24 -14.20 -5.76 -2.69
CA THR A 24 -13.74 -5.81 -1.29
C THR A 24 -14.13 -7.12 -0.62
N SER A 25 -15.20 -7.78 -1.06
CA SER A 25 -15.59 -9.11 -0.57
C SER A 25 -14.56 -10.21 -0.89
N VAL A 26 -13.70 -9.99 -1.89
CA VAL A 26 -12.64 -10.93 -2.24
C VAL A 26 -11.60 -11.01 -1.13
N GLY A 27 -11.32 -12.21 -0.63
CA GLY A 27 -10.37 -12.46 0.45
C GLY A 27 -11.01 -12.45 1.85
N ILE A 28 -12.21 -11.87 2.00
CA ILE A 28 -12.95 -11.95 3.26
C ILE A 28 -13.31 -13.42 3.53
N GLY A 29 -12.91 -13.94 4.69
CA GLY A 29 -13.15 -15.34 5.06
C GLY A 29 -12.50 -16.35 4.11
N GLY A 30 -11.44 -15.97 3.38
CA GLY A 30 -10.79 -16.84 2.39
C GLY A 30 -11.54 -16.96 1.06
N ALA A 31 -12.56 -16.12 0.82
CA ALA A 31 -13.32 -16.14 -0.43
C ALA A 31 -12.43 -15.84 -1.64
N THR A 32 -12.42 -16.75 -2.60
CA THR A 32 -11.65 -16.58 -3.84
C THR A 32 -12.38 -15.68 -4.83
N VAL A 33 -11.64 -15.08 -5.77
CA VAL A 33 -12.22 -14.29 -6.88
C VAL A 33 -13.26 -15.09 -7.65
N THR A 34 -13.06 -16.40 -7.83
CA THR A 34 -14.00 -17.28 -8.55
C THR A 34 -15.32 -17.43 -7.80
N GLN A 35 -15.27 -17.62 -6.47
CA GLN A 35 -16.48 -17.77 -5.65
C GLN A 35 -17.28 -16.47 -5.59
N VAL A 36 -16.59 -15.33 -5.44
CA VAL A 36 -17.22 -14.00 -5.48
C VAL A 36 -17.86 -13.75 -6.84
N ALA A 37 -17.14 -14.04 -7.93
CA ALA A 37 -17.66 -13.91 -9.29
C ALA A 37 -18.96 -14.71 -9.49
N GLN A 38 -18.98 -15.97 -9.03
CA GLN A 38 -20.16 -16.83 -9.11
C GLN A 38 -21.32 -16.31 -8.26
N ARG A 39 -21.06 -15.86 -7.03
CA ARG A 39 -22.09 -15.33 -6.12
C ARG A 39 -22.79 -14.09 -6.67
N HIS A 40 -22.06 -13.22 -7.36
CA HIS A 40 -22.58 -11.96 -7.89
C HIS A 40 -22.94 -12.02 -9.38
N GLU A 41 -22.89 -13.21 -9.99
CA GLU A 41 -23.16 -13.45 -11.41
C GLU A 41 -22.32 -12.57 -12.35
N VAL A 42 -21.07 -12.32 -11.96
CA VAL A 42 -20.10 -11.55 -12.75
C VAL A 42 -18.95 -12.43 -13.22
N THR A 43 -18.25 -12.00 -14.27
CA THR A 43 -17.04 -12.72 -14.69
C THR A 43 -15.84 -12.33 -13.82
N ARG A 44 -14.87 -13.24 -13.68
CA ARG A 44 -13.60 -12.93 -13.01
C ARG A 44 -12.87 -11.76 -13.68
N GLN A 45 -12.93 -11.68 -15.01
CA GLN A 45 -12.35 -10.58 -15.78
C GLN A 45 -12.98 -9.22 -15.43
N GLN A 46 -14.30 -9.19 -15.21
CA GLN A 46 -15.01 -7.99 -14.80
C GLN A 46 -14.58 -7.50 -13.41
N ILE A 47 -14.32 -8.40 -12.45
CA ILE A 47 -13.75 -8.04 -11.15
C ILE A 47 -12.36 -7.40 -11.31
N TYR A 48 -11.51 -7.95 -12.18
CA TYR A 48 -10.19 -7.34 -12.46
C TYR A 48 -10.29 -5.98 -13.17
N ALA A 49 -11.22 -5.83 -14.11
CA ALA A 49 -11.47 -4.54 -14.76
C ALA A 49 -11.93 -3.50 -13.72
N TRP A 50 -12.86 -3.85 -12.83
CA TRP A 50 -13.33 -2.97 -11.77
C TRP A 50 -12.24 -2.61 -10.77
N ARG A 51 -11.37 -3.54 -10.38
CA ARG A 51 -10.19 -3.25 -9.56
C ARG A 51 -9.35 -2.14 -10.17
N HIS A 52 -9.09 -2.22 -11.48
CA HIS A 52 -8.32 -1.21 -12.18
C HIS A 52 -9.07 0.13 -12.27
N ASP A 53 -10.36 0.12 -12.60
CA ASP A 53 -11.18 1.34 -12.71
C ASP A 53 -11.36 2.05 -11.36
N LEU A 54 -11.62 1.30 -10.29
CA LEU A 54 -11.73 1.83 -8.93
C LEU A 54 -10.39 2.35 -8.41
N LYS A 55 -9.27 1.70 -8.77
CA LYS A 55 -7.92 2.21 -8.45
C LYS A 55 -7.66 3.55 -9.13
N LYS A 56 -8.03 3.71 -10.40
CA LYS A 56 -7.93 4.99 -11.13
C LYS A 56 -8.77 6.09 -10.50
N LYS A 57 -9.92 5.75 -9.92
CA LYS A 57 -10.80 6.67 -9.19
C LYS A 57 -10.36 6.94 -7.75
N GLY A 58 -9.33 6.25 -7.25
CA GLY A 58 -8.90 6.34 -5.85
C GLY A 58 -9.85 5.69 -4.83
N LEU A 59 -10.86 4.94 -5.32
CA LEU A 59 -11.89 4.30 -4.48
C LEU A 59 -11.46 2.93 -3.96
N TRP A 60 -10.44 2.33 -4.57
CA TRP A 60 -9.91 1.03 -4.17
C TRP A 60 -8.38 1.02 -4.18
N SER A 61 -7.79 0.64 -3.06
CA SER A 61 -6.36 0.35 -2.95
C SER A 61 -6.17 -1.09 -2.47
N PRO A 62 -5.40 -1.92 -3.19
CA PRO A 62 -5.06 -3.26 -2.71
C PRO A 62 -4.29 -3.21 -1.39
N ASP A 63 -3.57 -2.11 -1.12
CA ASP A 63 -2.71 -1.94 0.04
C ASP A 63 -3.44 -1.32 1.25
N ALA A 64 -4.73 -0.97 1.12
CA ALA A 64 -5.51 -0.45 2.25
C ALA A 64 -5.57 -1.42 3.45
N GLY A 65 -5.29 -2.72 3.22
CA GLY A 65 -5.13 -3.72 4.27
C GLY A 65 -3.70 -4.24 4.48
N ALA A 66 -2.75 -3.91 3.59
CA ALA A 66 -1.37 -4.35 3.70
C ALA A 66 -0.53 -3.28 4.40
N LEU A 67 -0.62 -3.26 5.73
CA LEU A 67 0.25 -2.43 6.55
C LEU A 67 1.59 -3.15 6.71
N PHE A 68 2.65 -2.58 6.14
CA PHE A 68 4.01 -3.01 6.46
C PHE A 68 4.35 -2.53 7.86
N PHE A 69 4.24 -3.42 8.85
CA PHE A 69 4.75 -3.15 10.18
C PHE A 69 6.24 -3.48 10.21
N PRO A 70 7.11 -2.55 10.67
CA PRO A 70 8.49 -2.89 10.96
C PRO A 70 8.48 -3.94 12.08
N LEU A 71 8.97 -5.13 11.77
CA LEU A 71 9.26 -6.16 12.77
C LEU A 71 10.76 -6.18 12.96
N ASP A 72 11.23 -5.71 14.10
CA ASP A 72 12.60 -5.93 14.54
C ASP A 72 12.74 -7.42 14.84
N MET A 73 13.28 -8.19 13.89
CA MET A 73 13.74 -9.54 14.20
C MET A 73 15.05 -9.40 14.98
N PRO A 74 15.10 -9.80 16.27
CA PRO A 74 16.38 -9.88 16.93
C PRO A 74 17.20 -10.91 16.18
N VAL A 75 18.28 -10.46 15.53
CA VAL A 75 19.33 -11.36 15.08
C VAL A 75 19.81 -12.05 16.34
N THR A 76 19.48 -13.33 16.50
CA THR A 76 20.01 -14.18 17.56
C THR A 76 21.49 -14.41 17.29
N ALA A 77 22.29 -13.38 17.51
CA ALA A 77 23.68 -13.56 17.88
C ALA A 77 23.63 -14.16 19.28
N VAL A 78 23.91 -15.46 19.36
CA VAL A 78 24.12 -16.15 20.62
C VAL A 78 25.29 -15.48 21.33
N ALA A 79 25.00 -14.62 22.31
CA ALA A 79 25.89 -14.24 23.40
C ALA A 79 25.05 -13.82 24.62
N PRO A 80 25.35 -14.30 25.83
CA PRO A 80 24.42 -14.20 26.94
C PRO A 80 24.45 -12.83 27.63
N ALA A 81 23.26 -12.43 28.08
CA ALA A 81 22.97 -11.57 29.23
C ALA A 81 23.59 -10.17 29.29
N ALA A 82 22.76 -9.17 29.00
CA ALA A 82 22.41 -8.15 29.99
C ALA A 82 21.09 -7.49 29.59
N GLN A 83 20.03 -7.78 30.35
CA GLN A 83 18.82 -6.97 30.34
C GLN A 83 19.18 -5.61 30.96
N ALA A 84 19.29 -4.59 30.13
CA ALA A 84 19.24 -3.21 30.58
C ALA A 84 18.03 -2.57 29.90
N LEU A 85 16.96 -2.42 30.69
CA LEU A 85 15.88 -1.49 30.43
C LEU A 85 16.51 -0.10 30.27
N VAL A 86 16.66 0.40 29.04
CA VAL A 86 17.10 1.76 28.79
C VAL A 86 16.04 2.45 27.95
N ALA A 87 15.62 3.59 28.50
CA ALA A 87 14.66 4.55 27.99
C ALA A 87 14.68 4.69 26.46
N GLY A 88 13.47 4.85 25.89
CA GLY A 88 13.25 5.12 24.48
C GLY A 88 14.17 6.23 23.97
N THR A 89 15.26 5.81 23.36
CA THR A 89 16.05 6.68 22.49
C THR A 89 15.43 6.47 21.13
N SER A 90 14.72 7.47 20.62
CA SER A 90 14.23 7.48 19.24
C SER A 90 15.40 7.08 18.35
N ALA A 91 15.35 5.87 17.79
CA ALA A 91 16.39 5.39 16.91
C ALA A 91 16.51 6.40 15.76
N SER A 92 17.70 6.94 15.54
CA SER A 92 17.94 7.88 14.46
C SER A 92 17.68 7.18 13.12
N VAL A 93 16.63 7.60 12.42
CA VAL A 93 16.35 7.15 11.05
C VAL A 93 17.15 8.00 10.07
N THR A 94 17.79 7.38 9.08
CA THR A 94 18.43 8.08 7.97
C THR A 94 17.36 8.64 7.01
N VAL A 95 17.42 9.93 6.75
CA VAL A 95 16.50 10.71 5.91
C VAL A 95 17.21 11.13 4.63
N GLU A 96 16.57 10.89 3.47
CA GLU A 96 16.99 11.45 2.18
C GLU A 96 16.13 12.66 1.82
N LEU A 97 16.79 13.80 1.56
CA LEU A 97 16.18 14.99 1.01
C LEU A 97 16.65 15.20 -0.44
N ARG A 98 15.72 15.25 -1.39
CA ARG A 98 16.01 15.52 -2.80
C ARG A 98 15.75 17.00 -3.12
N LEU A 99 16.76 17.65 -3.70
CA LEU A 99 16.71 19.05 -4.11
C LEU A 99 16.27 19.17 -5.59
N CYS A 100 15.77 20.34 -5.98
CA CYS A 100 15.26 20.61 -7.33
C CYS A 100 16.28 20.38 -8.44
N GLY A 101 17.59 20.47 -8.14
CA GLY A 101 18.69 20.19 -9.08
C GLY A 101 19.06 18.71 -9.26
N GLY A 102 18.25 17.77 -8.78
CA GLY A 102 18.53 16.33 -8.88
C GLY A 102 19.58 15.81 -7.90
N ARG A 103 20.06 16.67 -7.00
CA ARG A 103 20.99 16.31 -5.91
C ARG A 103 20.22 15.79 -4.71
N SER A 104 20.84 14.90 -3.94
CA SER A 104 20.28 14.35 -2.70
C SER A 104 21.21 14.60 -1.50
N LEU A 105 20.60 14.83 -0.35
CA LEU A 105 21.27 14.92 0.95
C LEU A 105 20.78 13.79 1.84
N HIS A 106 21.72 13.05 2.42
CA HIS A 106 21.45 11.96 3.37
C HIS A 106 21.93 12.38 4.76
N PHE A 107 21.05 12.33 5.75
CA PHE A 107 21.37 12.71 7.12
C PHE A 107 20.50 11.97 8.14
N ASP A 108 20.91 11.93 9.40
CA ASP A 108 20.12 11.32 10.46
C ASP A 108 19.01 12.26 10.96
N SER A 109 17.86 11.71 11.31
CA SER A 109 16.69 12.46 11.84
C SER A 109 16.98 13.27 13.12
N THR A 110 18.09 13.00 13.81
CA THR A 110 18.57 13.75 14.97
C THR A 110 19.57 14.86 14.61
N MET A 111 19.81 15.10 13.32
CA MET A 111 20.72 16.15 12.85
C MET A 111 20.22 17.53 13.27
N ASP A 112 21.18 18.38 13.67
CA ASP A 112 20.91 19.78 14.01
C ASP A 112 20.24 20.54 12.84
N PRO A 113 19.08 21.18 13.06
CA PRO A 113 18.36 21.88 11.99
C PRO A 113 19.12 23.05 11.35
N LEU A 114 20.00 23.73 12.11
CA LEU A 114 20.81 24.83 11.56
C LEU A 114 21.89 24.29 10.62
N ALA A 115 22.56 23.20 11.00
CA ALA A 115 23.50 22.49 10.14
C ALA A 115 22.83 21.96 8.86
N LEU A 116 21.63 21.37 8.98
CA LEU A 116 20.87 20.89 7.82
C LEU A 116 20.52 22.05 6.86
N THR A 117 20.07 23.18 7.39
CA THR A 117 19.75 24.37 6.58
C THR A 117 20.99 24.92 5.88
N ALA A 118 22.14 24.95 6.55
CA ALA A 118 23.40 25.38 5.97
C ALA A 118 23.83 24.43 4.82
N MET A 119 23.70 23.11 5.01
CA MET A 119 23.98 22.12 3.97
C MET A 119 23.06 22.27 2.76
N ILE A 120 21.75 22.46 2.98
CA ILE A 120 20.80 22.68 1.89
C ILE A 120 21.20 23.91 1.07
N ARG A 121 21.51 25.03 1.72
CA ARG A 121 21.92 26.27 1.02
C ARG A 121 23.25 26.10 0.28
N ALA A 122 24.23 25.44 0.90
CA ALA A 122 25.52 25.20 0.28
C ALA A 122 25.40 24.31 -0.97
N VAL A 123 24.55 23.28 -0.90
CA VAL A 123 24.34 22.36 -2.01
C VAL A 123 23.45 22.98 -3.09
N ASP A 124 22.46 23.80 -2.74
CA ASP A 124 21.59 24.44 -3.73
C ASP A 124 22.29 25.60 -4.47
N ALA A 125 23.26 26.26 -3.84
CA ALA A 125 24.05 27.34 -4.45
C ALA A 125 25.22 26.88 -5.33
N ALA A 126 25.59 25.59 -5.26
CA ALA A 126 26.59 24.97 -6.13
C ALA A 126 26.01 24.59 -7.50
#